data_AF-A0A2T5B601-F1
#
_entry.id   AF-A0A2T5B601-F1
#
_cell.length_a   1.000
_cell.length_b   1.000
_cell.length_c   1.000
_cell.angle_alpha   90.00
_cell.angle_beta   90.00
_cell.angle_gamma   90.00
#
_symmetry.space_group_name_H-M   'P 1'
#
loop_
_entity.id
_entity.type
_entity.pdbx_description
1 polymer ?
#
loop_
_entity_poly.entity_id
_entity_poly.type
_entity_poly.pdbx_seq_one_letter_code
_entity_poly.pdbx_strand_id
1 'polypeptide(L)' 'MTIVDSQSSRLPRPAEPELSAIELRCLALAAEGRIPAQIVLETDLPLQRVAQALMTAMTKLGARNITAAVSRAALLDLI' A
#
# COMPACT_ATOMS: atom_id res chain seq x y z
N MET A 1 39.80 -1.12 -31.45
CA MET A 1 39.90 -0.65 -30.06
C MET A 1 38.49 -0.35 -29.59
N THR A 2 37.97 -1.21 -28.73
CA THR A 2 36.55 -1.37 -28.39
C THR A 2 36.16 -0.34 -27.34
N ILE A 3 35.15 0.49 -27.61
CA ILE A 3 34.43 1.21 -26.56
C ILE A 3 33.07 0.52 -26.49
N VAL A 4 32.96 -0.40 -25.53
CA VAL A 4 31.71 -1.09 -25.21
C VAL A 4 30.84 -0.07 -24.47
N ASP A 5 29.74 0.33 -25.10
CA ASP A 5 28.69 1.12 -24.48
C ASP A 5 28.21 0.39 -23.22
N SER A 6 28.44 1.01 -22.07
CA SER A 6 28.05 0.48 -20.78
C SER A 6 26.54 0.63 -20.64
N GLN A 7 25.80 -0.35 -21.16
CA GLN A 7 24.38 -0.52 -20.91
C GLN A 7 24.19 -0.78 -19.41
N SER A 8 24.05 0.33 -18.68
CA SER A 8 23.59 0.36 -17.30
C SER A 8 22.17 -0.19 -17.31
N SER A 9 22.06 -1.50 -17.06
CA SER A 9 20.81 -2.23 -16.89
C SER A 9 20.10 -1.70 -15.65
N ARG A 10 19.46 -0.54 -15.79
CA ARG A 10 18.46 -0.05 -14.85
C ARG A 10 17.30 -1.04 -14.94
N LEU A 11 17.33 -2.07 -14.10
CA LEU A 11 16.12 -2.81 -13.77
C LEU A 11 15.03 -1.77 -13.50
N PRO A 12 13.83 -1.91 -14.08
CA PRO A 12 12.73 -1.04 -13.72
C PRO A 12 12.63 -1.04 -12.20
N ARG A 13 12.72 0.13 -11.56
CA ARG A 13 12.30 0.21 -10.16
C ARG A 13 10.89 -0.38 -10.15
N PRO A 14 10.60 -1.37 -9.28
CA PRO A 14 9.24 -1.88 -9.18
C PRO A 14 8.35 -0.64 -9.00
N ALA A 15 7.38 -0.46 -9.90
CA ALA A 15 6.48 0.68 -9.84
C ALA A 15 5.92 0.72 -8.42
N GLU A 16 6.06 1.86 -7.75
CA GLU A 16 5.50 2.02 -6.42
C GLU A 16 4.02 1.62 -6.47
N PRO A 17 3.56 0.77 -5.55
CA PRO A 17 2.19 0.28 -5.60
C PRO A 17 1.24 1.48 -5.50
N GLU A 18 0.53 1.76 -6.59
CA GLU A 18 -0.41 2.89 -6.66
C GLU A 18 -1.64 2.59 -5.80
N LEU A 19 -1.58 3.01 -4.53
CA LEU A 19 -2.71 3.00 -3.62
C LEU A 19 -3.64 4.17 -3.96
N SER A 20 -4.94 3.92 -4.02
CA SER A 20 -5.92 5.01 -4.11
C SER A 20 -5.96 5.79 -2.79
N ALA A 21 -6.43 7.04 -2.81
CA ALA A 21 -6.56 7.84 -1.59
C ALA A 21 -7.40 7.16 -0.49
N ILE A 22 -8.43 6.39 -0.88
CA ILE A 22 -9.25 5.62 0.05
C ILE A 22 -8.47 4.44 0.63
N GLU A 23 -7.72 3.70 -0.19
CA GLU A 23 -6.87 2.60 0.26
C GLU A 23 -5.82 3.10 1.25
N LEU A 24 -5.13 4.19 0.92
CA LEU A 24 -4.11 4.80 1.75
C LEU A 24 -4.71 5.32 3.07
N ARG A 25 -5.86 5.99 3.03
CA ARG A 25 -6.56 6.46 4.24
C ARG A 25 -6.97 5.31 5.15
N CYS A 26 -7.57 4.25 4.62
CA CYS A 26 -7.96 3.08 5.40
C CYS A 26 -6.74 2.38 6.00
N LEU A 27 -5.63 2.29 5.24
CA LEU A 27 -4.41 1.65 5.70
C LEU A 27 -3.69 2.47 6.79
N ALA A 28 -3.67 3.80 6.68
CA ALA A 28 -3.11 4.70 7.69
C ALA A 28 -3.86 4.56 9.03
N LEU A 29 -5.19 4.56 9.00
CA LEU A 29 -6.00 4.34 10.21
C LEU A 29 -5.76 2.95 10.82
N ALA A 30 -5.58 1.92 9.98
CA ALA A 30 -5.22 0.60 10.46
C ALA A 30 -3.81 0.57 11.12
N ALA A 31 -2.87 1.38 10.62
CA ALA A 31 -1.55 1.54 11.22
C ALA A 31 -1.61 2.22 12.60
N GLU A 32 -2.57 3.11 12.81
CA GLU A 32 -2.90 3.70 14.12
C GLU A 32 -3.65 2.72 15.07
N GLY A 33 -3.87 1.48 14.64
CA GLY A 33 -4.53 0.44 15.43
C GLY A 33 -6.06 0.46 15.35
N ARG A 34 -6.66 1.19 14.40
CA ARG A 34 -8.12 1.17 14.20
C ARG A 34 -8.59 -0.14 13.60
N ILE A 35 -9.65 -0.70 14.18
CA ILE A 35 -10.35 -1.85 13.60
C ILE A 35 -11.34 -1.38 12.51
N PRO A 36 -11.78 -2.26 11.58
CA PRO A 36 -12.65 -1.87 10.48
C PRO A 36 -13.92 -1.11 10.89
N ALA A 37 -14.54 -1.47 12.01
CA ALA A 37 -15.72 -0.77 12.52
C ALA A 37 -15.43 0.67 12.96
N GLN A 38 -14.22 0.96 13.46
CA GLN A 38 -13.81 2.32 13.81
C GLN A 38 -13.47 3.12 12.55
N ILE A 39 -12.82 2.51 11.56
CA ILE A 39 -12.50 3.13 10.28
C ILE A 39 -13.78 3.59 9.56
N VAL A 40 -14.86 2.80 9.63
CA VAL A 40 -16.18 3.20 9.13
C VAL A 40 -16.63 4.54 9.72
N LEU A 41 -16.51 4.72 11.04
CA LEU A 41 -16.91 5.96 11.71
C LEU A 41 -16.04 7.15 11.30
N GLU A 42 -14.73 6.93 11.09
CA GLU A 42 -13.79 7.99 10.75
C GLU A 42 -13.77 8.38 9.26
N THR A 43 -14.25 7.49 8.39
CA THR A 43 -14.23 7.71 6.92
C THR A 43 -15.62 7.92 6.33
N ASP A 44 -16.68 7.67 7.11
CA ASP A 44 -18.07 7.62 6.65
C ASP A 44 -18.28 6.64 5.45
N LEU A 45 -17.42 5.62 5.36
CA LEU A 45 -17.52 4.58 4.36
C LEU A 45 -18.26 3.36 4.93
N PRO A 46 -19.13 2.69 4.15
CA PRO A 46 -19.75 1.46 4.62
C PRO A 46 -18.70 0.37 4.85
N LEU A 47 -18.94 -0.52 5.83
CA LEU A 47 -17.98 -1.56 6.24
C LEU A 47 -17.44 -2.40 5.06
N GLN A 48 -18.30 -2.73 4.09
CA GLN A 48 -17.91 -3.46 2.88
C GLN A 48 -16.88 -2.70 2.03
N ARG A 49 -17.01 -1.37 1.92
CA ARG A 49 -16.04 -0.52 1.21
C ARG A 49 -14.72 -0.44 1.96
N VAL A 50 -14.75 -0.32 3.29
CA VAL A 50 -13.53 -0.34 4.12
C VAL A 50 -12.80 -1.68 3.95
N ALA A 51 -13.51 -2.81 4.08
CA ALA A 51 -12.93 -4.14 3.92
C ALA A 51 -12.33 -4.34 2.52
N GLN A 52 -13.03 -3.90 1.47
CA GLN A 52 -12.54 -3.99 0.10
C GLN A 52 -11.29 -3.13 -0.13
N ALA A 53 -11.26 -1.90 0.42
CA ALA A 53 -10.11 -1.00 0.31
C ALA A 53 -8.88 -1.61 1.00
N LEU A 54 -9.05 -2.14 2.23
CA LEU A 54 -7.96 -2.80 2.94
C LEU A 54 -7.46 -4.06 2.21
N MET A 55 -8.36 -4.90 1.69
CA MET A 55 -7.95 -6.05 0.87
C MET A 55 -7.21 -5.63 -0.40
N THR A 56 -7.69 -4.61 -1.08
CA THR A 56 -7.05 -4.12 -2.31
C THR A 56 -5.66 -3.54 -2.02
N ALA A 57 -5.52 -2.77 -0.93
CA ALA A 57 -4.24 -2.27 -0.46
C ALA A 57 -3.27 -3.41 -0.12
N MET A 58 -3.72 -4.43 0.62
CA MET A 58 -2.92 -5.62 0.92
C MET A 58 -2.43 -6.32 -0.35
N THR A 59 -3.32 -6.53 -1.34
CA THR A 59 -2.97 -7.15 -2.61
C THR A 59 -1.93 -6.32 -3.39
N LYS A 60 -2.12 -5.00 -3.50
CA LYS A 60 -1.19 -4.09 -4.19
C LYS A 60 0.18 -4.06 -3.52
N LEU A 61 0.22 -4.12 -2.18
CA LEU A 61 1.45 -4.19 -1.40
C LEU A 61 2.05 -5.60 -1.35
N GLY A 62 1.40 -6.62 -1.92
CA GLY A 62 1.85 -8.01 -1.86
C GLY A 62 1.93 -8.55 -0.42
N ALA A 63 0.98 -8.16 0.41
CA ALA A 63 0.91 -8.50 1.83
C ALA A 63 -0.18 -9.53 2.12
N ARG A 64 0.13 -10.48 3.00
CA ARG A 64 -0.78 -11.57 3.40
C ARG A 64 -1.75 -11.21 4.53
N ASN A 65 -1.51 -10.08 5.20
CA ASN A 65 -2.33 -9.59 6.31
C ASN A 65 -2.09 -8.08 6.50
N ILE A 66 -2.93 -7.46 7.34
CA ILE A 66 -2.91 -6.00 7.53
C ILE A 66 -1.59 -5.52 8.13
N THR A 67 -1.01 -6.26 9.08
CA THR A 67 0.27 -5.90 9.70
C THR A 67 1.39 -5.88 8.66
N ALA A 68 1.47 -6.90 7.80
CA ALA A 68 2.45 -6.94 6.72
C ALA A 68 2.25 -5.81 5.69
N ALA A 69 1.00 -5.42 5.43
CA ALA A 69 0.70 -4.30 4.54
C ALA A 69 1.13 -2.97 5.16
N VAL A 70 0.80 -2.72 6.43
CA VAL A 70 1.24 -1.53 7.17
C VAL A 70 2.76 -1.44 7.21
N SER A 71 3.47 -2.52 7.57
CA SER A 71 4.93 -2.53 7.59
C SER A 71 5.52 -2.21 6.21
N ARG A 72 4.93 -2.76 5.13
CA ARG A 72 5.42 -2.52 3.78
C ARG A 72 5.11 -1.11 3.27
N ALA A 73 3.94 -0.56 3.62
CA ALA A 73 3.59 0.82 3.30
C ALA A 73 4.51 1.83 4.01
N ALA A 74 4.85 1.60 5.28
CA ALA A 74 5.81 2.42 6.02
C ALA A 74 7.23 2.33 5.42
N LEU A 75 7.68 1.14 5.00
CA LEU A 75 8.97 0.98 4.31
C LEU A 75 9.05 1.68 2.94
N LEU A 76 7.90 1.93 2.33
CA LEU A 76 7.76 2.66 1.07
C LEU A 76 7.42 4.15 1.28
N ASP A 77 7.42 4.64 2.53
CA ASP A 77 7.10 6.02 2.91
C ASP A 77 5.71 6.49 2.43
N LEU A 78 4.73 5.57 2.42
CA LEU A 78 3.35 5.84 2.00
C LEU A 78 2.44 6.30 3.15
N ILE A 79 2.80 5.99 4.40
CA ILE A 79 2.06 6.29 5.64
C ILE A 79 3.02 6.56 6.81
#